data_AF-A0A1Z5T3N8-F1
#
_entry.id   AF-A0A1Z5T3N8-F1
#
_cell.length_a   1.000
_cell.length_b   1.000
_cell.length_c   1.000
_cell.angle_alpha   90.00
_cell.angle_beta   90.00
_cell.angle_gamma   90.00
#
_symmetry.space_group_name_H-M   'P 1'
#
loop_
_entity.id
_entity.type
_entity.pdbx_description
1 polymer ?
#
loop_
_entity_poly.entity_id
_entity_poly.type
_entity_poly.pdbx_seq_one_letter_code
_entity_poly.pdbx_strand_id
1 'polypeptide(L)'
;MPVTLRPPTFSSAKAPSDFTNPSIPWLSETWHVTHSTLPMWKNKRNVRIQYTPLEASSPTTDPENTDRLDDLVTYQSLNSEKIHTVEGVDTCSSSGDARGEWDWRGKGLLKIASSHWEVLGWGEEEGTGNKWVVTEFAKTLFTPAGIDIYSRDKRGLRQETIEDIKKALAAIEDGDVQKLAEQLFEVRVDDGPVYDTDLVHGLIDSAPILHVSFNAPAQDPSSPQFPTVLPMLGCTGQFSPNENPSIYIHGSSVARLTRLTAEGPLPVCVSATFVDGYVLSLTPFHNSCNYRSAICFGHATMVQDPEEILYALRLITNNSIPDRWENSRVPPTKAEITSTGVLKVQIESASAKTRTGGPDDDKSDLRDDGTTSRTWVGVVPSYQVLGDPVPAEYNRVERVPEYLADWVADINSLNEQKAVDAVDEEGGGS
;
A
#
# COMPACT_ATOMS: atom_id res chain seq x y z
N MET A 1 6.35 -12.71 -24.90
CA MET A 1 7.71 -12.50 -25.49
C MET A 1 8.71 -13.41 -24.80
N PRO A 2 9.75 -13.93 -25.48
CA PRO A 2 10.76 -14.77 -24.84
C PRO A 2 11.52 -14.00 -23.76
N VAL A 3 11.86 -14.68 -22.66
CA VAL A 3 12.68 -14.12 -21.58
C VAL A 3 14.12 -13.92 -22.10
N THR A 4 14.59 -12.68 -22.05
CA THR A 4 15.98 -12.31 -22.41
C THR A 4 16.74 -11.91 -21.15
N LEU A 5 17.80 -12.64 -20.82
CA LEU A 5 18.70 -12.31 -19.72
C LEU A 5 20.12 -12.06 -20.26
N ARG A 6 20.84 -11.13 -19.65
CA ARG A 6 22.27 -10.91 -19.87
C ARG A 6 23.09 -11.57 -18.75
N PRO A 7 24.37 -11.92 -19.01
CA PRO A 7 25.30 -12.23 -17.93
C PRO A 7 25.61 -11.00 -17.07
N PRO A 8 26.05 -11.18 -15.81
CA PRO A 8 26.56 -10.08 -14.99
C PRO A 8 27.84 -9.49 -15.61
N THR A 9 28.14 -8.22 -15.33
CA THR A 9 29.29 -7.52 -15.93
C THR A 9 30.64 -8.08 -15.53
N PHE A 10 30.71 -8.80 -14.41
CA PHE A 10 31.90 -9.54 -13.98
C PHE A 10 32.06 -10.91 -14.66
N SER A 11 31.13 -11.33 -15.51
CA SER A 11 31.25 -12.51 -16.36
C SER A 11 32.00 -12.20 -17.66
N SER A 12 32.69 -13.21 -18.22
CA SER A 12 33.25 -13.13 -19.57
C SER A 12 32.25 -13.46 -20.70
N ALA A 13 31.04 -13.90 -20.35
CA ALA A 13 30.01 -14.26 -21.32
C ALA A 13 29.50 -13.04 -22.10
N LYS A 14 29.06 -13.26 -23.34
CA LYS A 14 28.60 -12.16 -24.20
C LYS A 14 27.13 -11.84 -23.94
N ALA A 15 26.85 -10.57 -23.61
CA ALA A 15 25.47 -10.11 -23.46
C ALA A 15 24.71 -10.10 -24.81
N PRO A 16 23.38 -10.36 -24.79
CA PRO A 16 22.52 -10.17 -25.96
C PRO A 16 22.61 -8.72 -26.47
N SER A 17 22.72 -8.54 -27.78
CA SER A 17 22.91 -7.20 -28.39
C SER A 17 21.70 -6.28 -28.28
N ASP A 18 20.54 -6.85 -28.01
CA ASP A 18 19.24 -6.20 -27.89
C ASP A 18 18.82 -5.98 -26.43
N PHE A 19 19.63 -6.39 -25.46
CA PHE A 19 19.34 -6.18 -24.05
C PHE A 19 19.41 -4.69 -23.69
N THR A 20 18.39 -4.20 -23.00
CA THR A 20 18.36 -2.87 -22.39
C THR A 20 18.03 -2.96 -20.92
N ASN A 21 18.53 -2.02 -20.11
CA ASN A 21 18.18 -1.93 -18.69
C ASN A 21 16.77 -1.33 -18.52
N PRO A 22 16.06 -1.65 -17.43
CA PRO A 22 14.81 -0.99 -17.11
C PRO A 22 15.06 0.50 -16.83
N SER A 23 14.08 1.35 -17.13
CA SER A 23 14.13 2.74 -16.71
C SER A 23 13.99 2.86 -15.19
N ILE A 24 14.50 3.94 -14.60
CA ILE A 24 14.34 4.19 -13.16
C ILE A 24 12.87 4.21 -12.74
N PRO A 25 11.94 4.91 -13.44
CA PRO A 25 10.52 4.86 -13.08
C PRO A 25 9.92 3.46 -13.15
N TRP A 26 10.40 2.59 -14.05
CA TRP A 26 9.93 1.21 -14.14
C TRP A 26 10.44 0.35 -12.97
N LEU A 27 11.69 0.55 -12.56
CA LEU A 27 12.31 -0.18 -11.45
C LEU A 27 11.84 0.31 -10.08
N SER A 28 11.43 1.57 -9.98
CA SER A 28 11.02 2.27 -8.74
C SER A 28 9.62 1.88 -8.27
N GLU A 29 9.41 0.58 -8.13
CA GLU A 29 8.18 -0.02 -7.62
C GLU A 29 8.49 -0.83 -6.35
N THR A 30 7.45 -1.44 -5.77
CA THR A 30 7.61 -2.36 -4.65
C THR A 30 7.62 -3.79 -5.16
N TRP A 31 8.69 -4.51 -4.91
CA TRP A 31 8.96 -5.84 -5.43
C TRP A 31 8.83 -6.90 -4.33
N HIS A 32 8.26 -8.05 -4.66
CA HIS A 32 8.27 -9.23 -3.80
C HIS A 32 9.34 -10.20 -4.27
N VAL A 33 10.26 -10.60 -3.38
CA VAL A 33 11.24 -11.64 -3.69
C VAL A 33 10.51 -12.99 -3.62
N THR A 34 10.33 -13.62 -4.76
CA THR A 34 9.52 -14.85 -4.89
C THR A 34 10.39 -16.09 -4.98
N HIS A 35 11.57 -15.95 -5.58
CA HIS A 35 12.57 -17.00 -5.65
C HIS A 35 13.94 -16.41 -5.35
N SER A 36 14.81 -17.23 -4.77
CA SER A 36 16.16 -16.81 -4.43
C SER A 36 17.11 -18.00 -4.39
N THR A 37 18.41 -17.73 -4.50
CA THR A 37 19.48 -18.66 -4.14
C THR A 37 20.16 -18.28 -2.81
N LEU A 38 19.88 -17.08 -2.27
CA LEU A 38 20.49 -16.55 -1.06
C LEU A 38 19.99 -17.32 0.19
N PRO A 39 20.87 -18.04 0.92
CA PRO A 39 20.45 -18.87 2.04
C PRO A 39 19.73 -18.11 3.17
N MET A 40 19.94 -16.80 3.29
CA MET A 40 19.29 -15.97 4.30
C MET A 40 17.77 -15.92 4.18
N TRP A 41 17.21 -16.16 2.99
CA TRP A 41 15.74 -16.15 2.78
C TRP A 41 15.06 -17.46 3.13
N LYS A 42 15.80 -18.57 3.33
CA LYS A 42 15.22 -19.88 3.66
C LYS A 42 14.44 -19.91 4.98
N ASN A 43 14.77 -19.03 5.91
CA ASN A 43 14.10 -18.91 7.20
C ASN A 43 13.36 -17.57 7.37
N LYS A 44 12.98 -16.96 6.24
CA LYS A 44 12.24 -15.70 6.16
C LYS A 44 10.99 -15.86 5.31
N ARG A 45 10.08 -14.90 5.43
CA ARG A 45 8.88 -14.78 4.62
C ARG A 45 8.55 -13.32 4.31
N ASN A 46 7.67 -13.12 3.33
CA ASN A 46 7.15 -11.82 2.91
C ASN A 46 8.27 -10.81 2.60
N VAL A 47 9.32 -11.28 1.93
CA VAL A 47 10.49 -10.46 1.60
C VAL A 47 10.08 -9.48 0.51
N ARG A 48 10.22 -8.18 0.80
CA ARG A 48 9.80 -7.10 -0.08
C ARG A 48 10.90 -6.05 -0.19
N ILE A 49 11.11 -5.53 -1.38
CA ILE A 49 12.13 -4.53 -1.69
C ILE A 49 11.42 -3.33 -2.32
N GLN A 50 11.67 -2.13 -1.82
CA GLN A 50 11.15 -0.89 -2.39
C GLN A 50 12.30 0.00 -2.81
N TYR A 51 12.35 0.31 -4.11
CA TYR A 51 13.29 1.27 -4.67
C TYR A 51 12.63 2.62 -4.83
N THR A 52 13.20 3.66 -4.20
CA THR A 52 12.70 5.03 -4.30
C THR A 52 13.77 5.95 -4.89
N PRO A 53 13.50 6.65 -6.01
CA PRO A 53 14.46 7.59 -6.60
C PRO A 53 14.91 8.64 -5.59
N LEU A 54 16.23 8.84 -5.48
CA LEU A 54 16.82 9.92 -4.73
C LEU A 54 17.32 11.02 -5.67
N GLU A 55 17.58 12.20 -5.11
CA GLU A 55 18.29 13.25 -5.83
C GLU A 55 19.63 12.72 -6.36
N ALA A 56 19.86 12.95 -7.66
CA ALA A 56 21.04 12.46 -8.35
C ALA A 56 22.33 13.01 -7.72
N SER A 57 23.42 12.27 -7.84
CA SER A 57 24.71 12.66 -7.26
C SER A 57 25.31 13.92 -7.92
N SER A 58 24.88 14.24 -9.14
CA SER A 58 25.35 15.39 -9.92
C SER A 58 24.16 16.20 -10.47
N PRO A 59 24.23 17.55 -10.47
CA PRO A 59 23.22 18.41 -11.09
C PRO A 59 23.06 18.23 -12.60
N THR A 60 24.01 17.54 -13.26
CA THR A 60 23.98 17.27 -14.70
C THR A 60 23.29 15.96 -15.06
N THR A 61 23.01 15.10 -14.06
CA THR A 61 22.29 13.85 -14.26
C THR A 61 20.81 14.15 -14.40
N ASP A 62 20.16 13.51 -15.39
CA ASP A 62 18.71 13.62 -15.56
C ASP A 62 17.98 13.13 -14.29
N PRO A 63 17.13 13.97 -13.64
CA PRO A 63 16.37 13.58 -12.46
C PRO A 63 15.48 12.34 -12.67
N GLU A 64 14.94 12.15 -13.89
CA GLU A 64 14.11 10.98 -14.24
C GLU A 64 14.96 9.71 -14.47
N ASN A 65 16.28 9.86 -14.57
CA ASN A 65 17.26 8.78 -14.71
C ASN A 65 18.35 8.87 -13.62
N THR A 66 17.94 9.13 -12.38
CA THR A 66 18.86 9.27 -11.24
C THR A 66 19.82 8.09 -11.10
N ASP A 67 21.01 8.36 -10.58
CA ASP A 67 22.05 7.37 -10.28
C ASP A 67 22.00 6.91 -8.81
N ARG A 68 20.95 7.28 -8.06
CA ARG A 68 20.80 6.94 -6.65
C ARG A 68 19.39 6.50 -6.32
N LEU A 69 19.26 5.37 -5.62
CA LEU A 69 17.98 4.85 -5.13
C LEU A 69 18.05 4.62 -3.62
N ASP A 70 16.99 4.96 -2.93
CA ASP A 70 16.71 4.46 -1.58
C ASP A 70 16.25 3.02 -1.69
N ASP A 71 16.86 2.13 -0.91
CA ASP A 71 16.51 0.72 -0.86
C ASP A 71 15.99 0.37 0.54
N LEU A 72 14.71 0.03 0.59
CA LEU A 72 14.05 -0.48 1.78
C LEU A 72 13.65 -1.95 1.56
N VAL A 73 14.37 -2.85 2.24
CA VAL A 73 14.00 -4.26 2.32
C VAL A 73 13.22 -4.51 3.60
N THR A 74 12.09 -5.20 3.50
CA THR A 74 11.30 -5.67 4.65
C THR A 74 11.13 -7.18 4.59
N TYR A 75 11.12 -7.83 5.75
CA TYR A 75 10.88 -9.26 5.86
C TYR A 75 10.41 -9.64 7.27
N GLN A 76 9.87 -10.85 7.41
CA GLN A 76 9.57 -11.46 8.71
C GLN A 76 10.34 -12.77 8.88
N SER A 77 10.64 -13.14 10.12
CA SER A 77 11.07 -14.52 10.42
C SER A 77 9.87 -15.46 10.32
N LEU A 78 10.07 -16.72 9.92
CA LEU A 78 8.97 -17.68 9.69
C LEU A 78 7.98 -17.83 10.85
N ASN A 79 8.43 -17.61 12.10
CA ASN A 79 7.64 -17.83 13.31
C ASN A 79 7.36 -16.51 14.07
N SER A 80 7.37 -15.37 13.39
CA SER A 80 7.21 -14.06 14.01
C SER A 80 6.41 -13.12 13.11
N GLU A 81 5.52 -12.35 13.72
CA GLU A 81 4.79 -11.27 13.02
C GLU A 81 5.59 -9.97 12.97
N LYS A 82 6.65 -9.83 13.78
CA LYS A 82 7.52 -8.66 13.74
C LYS A 82 8.17 -8.49 12.36
N ILE A 83 7.94 -7.32 11.76
CA ILE A 83 8.58 -6.88 10.53
C ILE A 83 9.99 -6.36 10.86
N HIS A 84 10.97 -6.84 10.11
CA HIS A 84 12.35 -6.37 10.13
C HIS A 84 12.61 -5.51 8.89
N THR A 85 13.42 -4.47 9.05
CA THR A 85 13.84 -3.58 7.97
C THR A 85 15.35 -3.69 7.75
N VAL A 86 15.78 -3.55 6.50
CA VAL A 86 17.16 -3.30 6.09
C VAL A 86 17.11 -2.13 5.12
N GLU A 87 17.79 -1.05 5.49
CA GLU A 87 17.78 0.19 4.74
C GLU A 87 19.17 0.49 4.18
N GLY A 88 19.23 0.94 2.94
CA GLY A 88 20.45 1.35 2.28
C GLY A 88 20.22 2.36 1.18
N VAL A 89 21.31 2.70 0.49
CA VAL A 89 21.31 3.51 -0.70
C VAL A 89 22.07 2.75 -1.77
N ASP A 90 21.43 2.56 -2.92
CA ASP A 90 22.06 2.10 -4.14
C ASP A 90 22.65 3.29 -4.89
N THR A 91 23.90 3.18 -5.32
CA THR A 91 24.55 4.13 -6.21
C THR A 91 24.93 3.41 -7.51
N CYS A 92 24.52 3.95 -8.65
CA CYS A 92 24.77 3.33 -9.95
C CYS A 92 26.27 3.20 -10.18
N SER A 93 26.73 1.99 -10.54
CA SER A 93 28.12 1.72 -10.90
C SER A 93 28.34 1.70 -12.42
N SER A 94 27.26 1.56 -13.21
CA SER A 94 27.33 1.62 -14.67
C SER A 94 27.79 3.00 -15.16
N SER A 95 28.54 3.02 -16.25
CA SER A 95 28.96 4.27 -16.91
C SER A 95 27.86 4.86 -17.82
N GLY A 96 27.81 6.20 -17.92
CA GLY A 96 26.87 6.90 -18.80
C GLY A 96 25.42 6.84 -18.30
N ASP A 97 24.48 6.64 -19.23
CA ASP A 97 23.03 6.65 -18.94
C ASP A 97 22.47 5.27 -18.57
N ALA A 98 23.30 4.23 -18.56
CA ALA A 98 22.88 2.88 -18.17
C ALA A 98 22.57 2.81 -16.67
N ARG A 99 21.51 2.08 -16.30
CA ARG A 99 21.03 1.88 -14.92
C ARG A 99 20.77 0.42 -14.62
N GLY A 100 21.82 -0.40 -14.76
CA GLY A 100 21.72 -1.86 -14.65
C GLY A 100 22.60 -2.47 -13.56
N GLU A 101 23.50 -1.70 -12.97
CA GLU A 101 24.49 -2.14 -11.99
C GLU A 101 24.56 -1.12 -10.84
N TRP A 102 24.61 -1.63 -9.61
CA TRP A 102 24.38 -0.85 -8.42
C TRP A 102 25.28 -1.29 -7.27
N ASP A 103 25.90 -0.32 -6.61
CA ASP A 103 26.61 -0.49 -5.35
C ASP A 103 25.71 -0.06 -4.20
N TRP A 104 25.27 -1.04 -3.42
CA TRP A 104 24.46 -0.84 -2.23
C TRP A 104 25.34 -0.52 -1.02
N ARG A 105 24.91 0.43 -0.19
CA ARG A 105 25.49 0.71 1.14
C ARG A 105 24.42 0.90 2.20
N GLY A 106 24.55 0.20 3.33
CA GLY A 106 23.59 0.28 4.42
C GLY A 106 23.55 1.64 5.13
N LYS A 107 22.39 1.97 5.71
CA LYS A 107 22.18 3.15 6.56
C LYS A 107 22.44 2.85 8.05
N GLY A 108 22.65 3.90 8.84
CA GLY A 108 22.80 3.80 10.30
C GLY A 108 23.94 2.87 10.74
N LEU A 109 23.60 1.84 11.54
CA LEU A 109 24.55 0.84 12.03
C LEU A 109 25.08 -0.10 10.92
N LEU A 110 24.41 -0.15 9.77
CA LEU A 110 24.78 -0.99 8.62
C LEU A 110 25.73 -0.30 7.63
N LYS A 111 26.24 0.90 7.92
CA LYS A 111 27.15 1.66 7.03
C LYS A 111 28.44 0.92 6.63
N ILE A 112 28.82 -0.11 7.38
CA ILE A 112 29.99 -0.96 7.09
C ILE A 112 29.67 -2.11 6.10
N ALA A 113 28.40 -2.36 5.84
CA ALA A 113 27.95 -3.36 4.87
C ALA A 113 27.79 -2.72 3.49
N SER A 114 28.29 -3.40 2.47
CA SER A 114 28.12 -3.04 1.07
C SER A 114 27.86 -4.28 0.24
N SER A 115 27.12 -4.13 -0.85
CA SER A 115 26.93 -5.17 -1.85
C SER A 115 27.00 -4.56 -3.24
N HIS A 116 27.29 -5.38 -4.23
CA HIS A 116 27.21 -5.02 -5.64
C HIS A 116 26.17 -5.92 -6.28
N TRP A 117 25.19 -5.35 -6.98
CA TRP A 117 24.13 -6.11 -7.62
C TRP A 117 23.77 -5.55 -9.00
N GLU A 118 23.23 -6.43 -9.82
CA GLU A 118 22.94 -6.15 -11.22
C GLU A 118 21.57 -6.67 -11.64
N VAL A 119 20.91 -5.97 -12.56
CA VAL A 119 19.73 -6.48 -13.27
C VAL A 119 20.18 -7.36 -14.43
N LEU A 120 19.89 -8.66 -14.35
CA LEU A 120 20.15 -9.61 -15.42
C LEU A 120 19.04 -9.62 -16.47
N GLY A 121 17.80 -9.32 -16.06
CA GLY A 121 16.71 -9.12 -16.99
C GLY A 121 15.41 -8.79 -16.31
N TRP A 122 14.45 -8.35 -17.10
CA TRP A 122 13.20 -7.78 -16.62
C TRP A 122 12.12 -7.90 -17.69
N GLY A 123 10.87 -7.80 -17.28
CA GLY A 123 9.76 -7.81 -18.22
C GLY A 123 8.40 -7.81 -17.53
N GLU A 124 7.38 -8.08 -18.34
CA GLU A 124 6.00 -8.21 -17.89
C GLU A 124 5.41 -9.53 -18.40
N GLU A 125 4.67 -10.22 -17.56
CA GLU A 125 3.94 -11.43 -17.92
C GLU A 125 2.82 -11.10 -18.90
N GLU A 126 2.92 -11.70 -20.10
CA GLU A 126 2.00 -11.44 -21.20
C GLU A 126 0.53 -11.62 -20.78
N GLY A 127 -0.25 -10.55 -20.95
CA GLY A 127 -1.68 -10.51 -20.66
C GLY A 127 -2.06 -10.36 -19.18
N THR A 128 -1.11 -10.08 -18.28
CA THR A 128 -1.39 -10.00 -16.83
C THR A 128 -1.08 -8.65 -16.18
N GLY A 129 -0.19 -7.84 -16.75
CA GLY A 129 0.32 -6.64 -16.06
C GLY A 129 1.37 -6.94 -14.98
N ASN A 130 1.63 -8.21 -14.65
CA ASN A 130 2.55 -8.59 -13.59
C ASN A 130 4.00 -8.46 -14.05
N LYS A 131 4.73 -7.51 -13.46
CA LYS A 131 6.14 -7.26 -13.80
C LYS A 131 7.06 -8.20 -13.01
N TRP A 132 8.21 -8.49 -13.60
CA TRP A 132 9.26 -9.28 -12.99
C TRP A 132 10.64 -8.72 -13.29
N VAL A 133 11.58 -8.96 -12.38
CA VAL A 133 13.00 -8.66 -12.58
C VAL A 133 13.84 -9.76 -11.96
N VAL A 134 14.97 -10.06 -12.60
CA VAL A 134 15.98 -11.01 -12.14
C VAL A 134 17.22 -10.21 -11.79
N THR A 135 17.66 -10.32 -10.54
CA THR A 135 18.86 -9.64 -10.05
C THR A 135 19.92 -10.65 -9.65
N GLU A 136 21.19 -10.27 -9.80
CA GLU A 136 22.32 -11.02 -9.28
C GLU A 136 23.15 -10.16 -8.34
N PHE A 137 23.57 -10.75 -7.23
CA PHE A 137 24.40 -10.14 -6.20
C PHE A 137 25.80 -10.75 -6.24
N ALA A 138 26.82 -9.91 -6.30
CA ALA A 138 28.20 -10.36 -6.23
C ALA A 138 28.54 -10.88 -4.82
N LYS A 139 29.46 -11.85 -4.78
CA LYS A 139 29.96 -12.40 -3.51
C LYS A 139 30.68 -11.32 -2.70
N THR A 140 30.36 -11.22 -1.41
CA THR A 140 31.08 -10.37 -0.46
C THR A 140 31.84 -11.22 0.58
N LEU A 141 32.52 -10.57 1.53
CA LEU A 141 33.12 -11.27 2.67
C LEU A 141 32.08 -11.90 3.62
N PHE A 142 30.82 -11.47 3.54
CA PHE A 142 29.77 -11.86 4.49
C PHE A 142 28.62 -12.63 3.83
N THR A 143 28.44 -12.51 2.52
CA THR A 143 27.35 -13.14 1.76
C THR A 143 27.88 -13.82 0.49
N PRO A 144 27.39 -15.02 0.15
CA PRO A 144 27.69 -15.64 -1.13
C PRO A 144 27.09 -14.82 -2.29
N ALA A 145 27.54 -15.07 -3.52
CA ALA A 145 26.82 -14.60 -4.69
C ALA A 145 25.43 -15.25 -4.72
N GLY A 146 24.45 -14.55 -5.29
CA GLY A 146 23.09 -15.07 -5.36
C GLY A 146 22.25 -14.41 -6.42
N ILE A 147 21.15 -15.06 -6.77
CA ILE A 147 20.15 -14.59 -7.73
C ILE A 147 18.83 -14.50 -7.00
N ASP A 148 18.12 -13.40 -7.20
CA ASP A 148 16.74 -13.26 -6.78
C ASP A 148 15.84 -13.04 -8.00
N ILE A 149 14.60 -13.55 -7.92
CA ILE A 149 13.52 -13.27 -8.87
C ILE A 149 12.44 -12.50 -8.13
N TYR A 150 12.18 -11.29 -8.61
CA TYR A 150 11.15 -10.42 -8.08
C TYR A 150 9.87 -10.49 -8.90
N SER A 151 8.74 -10.28 -8.26
CA SER A 151 7.44 -10.06 -8.90
C SER A 151 6.72 -8.86 -8.28
N ARG A 152 5.88 -8.17 -9.07
CA ARG A 152 4.96 -7.17 -8.53
C ARG A 152 3.80 -7.79 -7.78
N ASP A 153 3.36 -8.98 -8.19
CA ASP A 153 2.40 -9.76 -7.45
C ASP A 153 3.13 -10.58 -6.36
N LYS A 154 2.71 -10.42 -5.11
CA LYS A 154 3.25 -11.22 -3.98
C LYS A 154 3.07 -12.72 -4.17
N ARG A 155 2.07 -13.15 -4.95
CA ARG A 155 1.81 -14.56 -5.26
C ARG A 155 2.85 -15.14 -6.22
N GLY A 156 3.70 -14.29 -6.80
CA GLY A 156 4.72 -14.66 -7.76
C GLY A 156 4.25 -14.61 -9.21
N LEU A 157 5.02 -15.27 -10.06
CA LEU A 157 4.81 -15.33 -11.51
C LEU A 157 4.12 -16.65 -11.88
N ARG A 158 3.52 -16.73 -13.07
CA ARG A 158 3.05 -18.02 -13.59
C ARG A 158 4.22 -18.99 -13.68
N GLN A 159 3.92 -20.27 -13.43
CA GLN A 159 4.93 -21.33 -13.48
C GLN A 159 5.70 -21.34 -14.81
N GLU A 160 5.01 -21.12 -15.93
CA GLU A 160 5.63 -21.04 -17.26
C GLU A 160 6.70 -19.94 -17.33
N THR A 161 6.42 -18.76 -16.79
CA THR A 161 7.38 -17.64 -16.75
C THR A 161 8.57 -17.97 -15.84
N ILE A 162 8.35 -18.62 -14.69
CA ILE A 162 9.46 -19.09 -13.83
C ILE A 162 10.34 -20.10 -14.56
N GLU A 163 9.76 -21.06 -15.27
CA GLU A 163 10.54 -22.06 -16.02
C GLU A 163 11.29 -21.42 -17.20
N ASP A 164 10.70 -20.44 -17.88
CA ASP A 164 11.39 -19.67 -18.92
C ASP A 164 12.56 -18.85 -18.36
N ILE A 165 12.40 -18.22 -17.19
CA ILE A 165 13.49 -17.52 -16.50
C ILE A 165 14.61 -18.50 -16.12
N LYS A 166 14.28 -19.64 -15.51
CA LYS A 166 15.28 -20.67 -15.16
C LYS A 166 16.03 -21.18 -16.39
N LYS A 167 15.31 -21.42 -17.50
CA LYS A 167 15.91 -21.86 -18.76
C LYS A 167 16.82 -20.78 -19.35
N ALA A 168 16.42 -19.51 -19.28
CA ALA A 168 17.25 -18.40 -19.73
C ALA A 168 18.51 -18.25 -18.86
N LEU A 169 18.41 -18.37 -17.54
CA LEU A 169 19.55 -18.37 -16.63
C LEU A 169 20.53 -19.52 -16.93
N ALA A 170 20.00 -20.73 -17.15
CA ALA A 170 20.82 -21.89 -17.52
C ALA A 170 21.48 -21.78 -18.90
N ALA A 171 20.95 -20.93 -19.78
CA ALA A 171 21.50 -20.67 -21.11
C ALA A 171 22.60 -19.61 -21.13
N ILE A 172 22.81 -18.86 -20.04
CA ILE A 172 23.93 -17.94 -19.92
C ILE A 172 25.23 -18.76 -19.90
N GLU A 173 26.19 -18.42 -20.74
CA GLU A 173 27.50 -19.10 -20.85
C GLU A 173 28.45 -18.75 -19.68
N ASP A 174 27.93 -18.81 -18.46
CA ASP A 174 28.64 -18.56 -17.21
C ASP A 174 28.34 -19.68 -16.21
N GLY A 175 29.40 -20.39 -15.78
CA GLY A 175 29.24 -21.57 -14.93
C GLY A 175 28.74 -21.28 -13.52
N ASP A 176 29.00 -20.08 -12.99
CA ASP A 176 28.50 -19.68 -11.66
C ASP A 176 27.00 -19.34 -11.74
N VAL A 177 26.58 -18.61 -12.77
CA VAL A 177 25.16 -18.31 -13.02
C VAL A 177 24.36 -19.59 -13.25
N GLN A 178 24.86 -20.52 -14.07
CA GLN A 178 24.22 -21.82 -14.31
C GLN A 178 24.03 -22.61 -13.01
N LYS A 179 25.05 -22.62 -12.15
CA LYS A 179 25.00 -23.30 -10.85
C LYS A 179 24.04 -22.64 -9.86
N LEU A 180 23.92 -21.31 -9.90
CA LEU A 180 22.94 -20.58 -9.10
C LEU A 180 21.51 -20.88 -9.59
N ALA A 181 21.29 -20.96 -10.90
CA ALA A 181 19.98 -21.27 -11.48
C ALA A 181 19.41 -22.62 -10.97
N GLU A 182 20.26 -23.63 -10.80
CA GLU A 182 19.89 -24.94 -10.24
C GLU A 182 19.50 -24.89 -8.74
N GLN A 183 19.91 -23.85 -8.02
CA GLN A 183 19.73 -23.71 -6.58
C GLN A 183 18.57 -22.79 -6.17
N LEU A 184 17.85 -22.22 -7.15
CA LEU A 184 16.71 -21.37 -6.89
C LEU A 184 15.65 -22.13 -6.06
N PHE A 185 15.23 -21.51 -4.97
CA PHE A 185 14.13 -21.98 -4.13
C PHE A 185 13.08 -20.89 -4.00
N GLU A 186 11.83 -21.28 -3.78
CA GLU A 186 10.73 -20.36 -3.50
C GLU A 186 10.92 -19.71 -2.12
N VAL A 187 10.83 -18.39 -2.07
CA VAL A 187 10.78 -17.63 -0.83
C VAL A 187 9.34 -17.67 -0.33
N ARG A 188 9.16 -18.01 0.95
CA ARG A 188 7.82 -18.15 1.52
C ARG A 188 7.10 -16.81 1.53
N VAL A 189 5.86 -16.79 1.06
CA VAL A 189 4.94 -15.65 1.18
C VAL A 189 3.69 -16.17 1.89
N ASP A 190 3.15 -15.38 2.81
CA ASP A 190 1.89 -15.71 3.45
C ASP A 190 0.73 -15.45 2.48
N ASP A 191 -0.29 -16.30 2.57
CA ASP A 191 -1.59 -16.00 1.97
C ASP A 191 -2.24 -14.85 2.77
N GLY A 192 -2.63 -13.77 2.09
CA GLY A 192 -3.29 -12.61 2.72
C GLY A 192 -2.57 -11.27 2.55
N PRO A 193 -3.17 -10.14 2.96
CA PRO A 193 -2.68 -8.80 2.64
C PRO A 193 -1.32 -8.46 3.30
N VAL A 194 -0.46 -7.69 2.63
CA VAL A 194 0.89 -7.28 3.12
C VAL A 194 0.85 -5.85 3.65
N TYR A 195 -0.02 -5.60 4.62
CA TYR A 195 -0.14 -4.34 5.35
C TYR A 195 -0.67 -4.62 6.76
N ASP A 196 -0.56 -3.63 7.65
CA ASP A 196 -1.18 -3.70 8.98
C ASP A 196 -2.71 -3.76 8.81
N THR A 197 -3.22 -4.99 8.82
CA THR A 197 -4.60 -5.29 8.45
C THR A 197 -5.55 -4.71 9.48
N ASP A 198 -5.23 -4.86 10.77
CA ASP A 198 -6.05 -4.34 11.87
C ASP A 198 -6.12 -2.81 11.81
N LEU A 199 -4.99 -2.13 11.59
CA LEU A 199 -4.97 -0.67 11.48
C LEU A 199 -5.71 -0.18 10.22
N VAL A 200 -5.43 -0.75 9.05
CA VAL A 200 -6.05 -0.32 7.79
C VAL A 200 -7.55 -0.59 7.81
N HIS A 201 -7.97 -1.81 8.16
CA HIS A 201 -9.39 -2.18 8.17
C HIS A 201 -10.12 -1.40 9.26
N GLY A 202 -9.53 -1.25 10.45
CA GLY A 202 -10.08 -0.43 11.52
C GLY A 202 -10.29 1.04 11.11
N LEU A 203 -9.38 1.63 10.33
CA LEU A 203 -9.54 2.99 9.80
C LEU A 203 -10.60 3.08 8.71
N ILE A 204 -10.69 2.10 7.81
CA ILE A 204 -11.76 2.03 6.80
C ILE A 204 -13.13 1.91 7.48
N ASP A 205 -13.24 1.04 8.49
CA ASP A 205 -14.51 0.74 9.16
C ASP A 205 -14.95 1.87 10.10
N SER A 206 -13.99 2.59 10.70
CA SER A 206 -14.27 3.76 11.53
C SER A 206 -14.69 4.99 10.72
N ALA A 207 -14.46 5.00 9.40
CA ALA A 207 -14.67 6.20 8.60
C ALA A 207 -16.16 6.38 8.32
N PRO A 208 -16.77 7.54 8.66
CA PRO A 208 -18.17 7.78 8.36
C PRO A 208 -18.43 7.84 6.86
N ILE A 209 -17.43 8.23 6.07
CA ILE A 209 -17.46 8.31 4.62
C ILE A 209 -16.10 7.89 4.06
N LEU A 210 -16.11 6.96 3.12
CA LEU A 210 -14.96 6.60 2.31
C LEU A 210 -14.90 7.46 1.06
N HIS A 211 -13.70 7.88 0.65
CA HIS A 211 -13.49 8.56 -0.62
C HIS A 211 -12.98 7.55 -1.65
N VAL A 212 -13.84 7.22 -2.62
CA VAL A 212 -13.55 6.22 -3.66
C VAL A 212 -13.14 6.93 -4.94
N SER A 213 -11.86 6.81 -5.29
CA SER A 213 -11.25 7.43 -6.44
C SER A 213 -11.05 6.42 -7.57
N PHE A 214 -11.39 6.79 -8.81
CA PHE A 214 -11.25 5.94 -9.98
C PHE A 214 -11.14 6.76 -11.27
N ASN A 215 -10.57 6.15 -12.31
CA ASN A 215 -10.48 6.77 -13.62
C ASN A 215 -11.74 6.47 -14.42
N ALA A 216 -12.52 7.50 -14.73
CA ALA A 216 -13.71 7.39 -15.54
C ALA A 216 -13.45 7.99 -16.94
N PRO A 217 -13.84 7.32 -18.05
CA PRO A 217 -13.66 7.85 -19.40
C PRO A 217 -14.36 9.20 -19.54
N ALA A 218 -13.73 10.20 -20.16
CA ALA A 218 -14.34 11.50 -20.37
C ALA A 218 -15.70 11.37 -21.08
N GLN A 219 -16.68 12.21 -20.72
CA GLN A 219 -18.00 12.18 -21.38
C GLN A 219 -17.90 12.58 -22.86
N ASP A 220 -16.95 13.48 -23.17
CA ASP A 220 -16.58 13.89 -24.51
C ASP A 220 -15.09 13.54 -24.72
N PRO A 221 -14.72 12.80 -25.78
CA PRO A 221 -13.32 12.48 -26.09
C PRO A 221 -12.39 13.69 -26.25
N SER A 222 -12.94 14.87 -26.51
CA SER A 222 -12.18 16.13 -26.59
C SER A 222 -11.97 16.81 -25.24
N SER A 223 -12.63 16.35 -24.18
CA SER A 223 -12.47 16.89 -22.84
C SER A 223 -11.30 16.23 -22.09
N PRO A 224 -10.60 16.96 -21.21
CA PRO A 224 -9.58 16.38 -20.36
C PRO A 224 -10.19 15.32 -19.43
N GLN A 225 -9.46 14.20 -19.27
CA GLN A 225 -9.83 13.16 -18.31
C GLN A 225 -9.34 13.55 -16.91
N PHE A 226 -10.24 13.50 -15.93
CA PHE A 226 -9.92 13.74 -14.53
C PHE A 226 -10.16 12.48 -13.69
N PRO A 227 -9.36 12.24 -12.63
CA PRO A 227 -9.71 11.26 -11.61
C PRO A 227 -11.04 11.67 -10.98
N THR A 228 -11.96 10.72 -10.85
CA THR A 228 -13.26 10.94 -10.20
C THR A 228 -13.18 10.46 -8.77
N VAL A 229 -13.65 11.26 -7.81
CA VAL A 229 -13.74 10.89 -6.40
C VAL A 229 -15.19 10.92 -5.97
N LEU A 230 -15.68 9.85 -5.38
CA LEU A 230 -17.04 9.75 -4.84
C LEU A 230 -17.01 9.49 -3.33
N PRO A 231 -17.73 10.27 -2.51
CA PRO A 231 -18.00 9.92 -1.13
C PRO A 231 -18.99 8.76 -1.08
N MET A 232 -18.64 7.67 -0.41
CA MET A 232 -19.44 6.45 -0.35
C MET A 232 -19.44 5.85 1.06
N LEU A 233 -20.56 5.20 1.42
CA LEU A 233 -20.62 4.35 2.61
C LEU A 233 -20.07 2.97 2.27
N GLY A 234 -19.22 2.45 3.16
CA GLY A 234 -18.64 1.13 3.02
C GLY A 234 -17.89 0.71 4.26
N CYS A 235 -17.44 -0.54 4.24
CA CYS A 235 -16.67 -1.15 5.30
C CYS A 235 -15.97 -2.40 4.76
N THR A 236 -15.00 -2.92 5.50
CA THR A 236 -14.38 -4.20 5.25
C THR A 236 -15.32 -5.34 5.63
N GLY A 237 -15.18 -6.48 4.95
CA GLY A 237 -15.99 -7.66 5.18
C GLY A 237 -15.43 -8.89 4.48
N GLN A 238 -15.84 -10.05 4.97
CA GLN A 238 -15.44 -11.35 4.45
C GLN A 238 -16.68 -12.25 4.37
N PHE A 239 -17.22 -12.41 3.15
CA PHE A 239 -18.42 -13.21 2.93
C PHE A 239 -18.12 -14.72 3.00
N SER A 240 -17.00 -15.14 2.41
CA SER A 240 -16.54 -16.53 2.42
C SER A 240 -15.29 -16.69 3.29
N PRO A 241 -15.23 -17.70 4.19
CA PRO A 241 -14.07 -17.90 5.08
C PRO A 241 -12.78 -18.28 4.34
N ASN A 242 -12.89 -18.66 3.06
CA ASN A 242 -11.74 -19.03 2.23
C ASN A 242 -11.22 -17.86 1.38
N GLU A 243 -11.81 -16.68 1.51
CA GLU A 243 -11.40 -15.47 0.78
C GLU A 243 -10.75 -14.46 1.71
N ASN A 244 -9.89 -13.60 1.16
CA ASN A 244 -9.38 -12.45 1.91
C ASN A 244 -10.51 -11.43 2.14
N PRO A 245 -10.46 -10.66 3.25
CA PRO A 245 -11.38 -9.53 3.42
C PRO A 245 -11.31 -8.54 2.26
N SER A 246 -12.46 -7.98 1.91
CA SER A 246 -12.66 -6.99 0.85
C SER A 246 -13.37 -5.76 1.40
N ILE A 247 -13.29 -4.63 0.71
CA ILE A 247 -14.12 -3.47 1.06
C ILE A 247 -15.44 -3.57 0.30
N TYR A 248 -16.56 -3.59 1.00
CA TYR A 248 -17.88 -3.46 0.40
C TYR A 248 -18.32 -2.00 0.42
N ILE A 249 -18.75 -1.50 -0.74
CA ILE A 249 -19.37 -0.18 -0.89
C ILE A 249 -20.71 -0.36 -1.60
N HIS A 250 -21.69 0.50 -1.31
CA HIS A 250 -22.98 0.47 -2.02
C HIS A 250 -23.34 1.83 -2.61
N GLY A 251 -24.20 1.78 -3.62
CA GLY A 251 -24.75 2.96 -4.27
C GLY A 251 -25.86 2.58 -5.24
N SER A 252 -26.22 3.49 -6.15
CA SER A 252 -27.19 3.16 -7.19
C SER A 252 -26.62 2.12 -8.16
N SER A 253 -27.42 1.12 -8.53
CA SER A 253 -27.06 0.12 -9.56
C SER A 253 -26.88 0.74 -10.95
N VAL A 254 -27.34 1.97 -11.16
CA VAL A 254 -27.16 2.72 -12.41
C VAL A 254 -26.13 3.85 -12.27
N ALA A 255 -25.43 3.97 -11.15
CA ALA A 255 -24.35 4.93 -10.99
C ALA A 255 -23.21 4.67 -11.97
N ARG A 256 -22.46 5.71 -12.33
CA ARG A 256 -21.35 5.60 -13.30
C ARG A 256 -20.29 4.60 -12.84
N LEU A 257 -19.87 4.67 -11.57
CA LEU A 257 -18.91 3.73 -10.97
C LEU A 257 -19.36 2.28 -11.18
N THR A 258 -20.60 1.98 -10.81
CA THR A 258 -21.21 0.67 -11.00
C THR A 258 -21.16 0.19 -12.45
N ARG A 259 -21.56 1.04 -13.41
CA ARG A 259 -21.59 0.64 -14.83
C ARG A 259 -20.21 0.33 -15.38
N LEU A 260 -19.17 1.02 -14.91
CA LEU A 260 -17.79 0.79 -15.37
C LEU A 260 -17.27 -0.59 -14.97
N THR A 261 -17.79 -1.20 -13.90
CA THR A 261 -17.43 -2.58 -13.53
C THR A 261 -18.01 -3.65 -14.45
N ALA A 262 -18.93 -3.29 -15.36
CA ALA A 262 -19.51 -4.23 -16.32
C ALA A 262 -18.49 -4.69 -17.38
N GLU A 263 -17.42 -3.93 -17.59
CA GLU A 263 -16.33 -4.24 -18.53
C GLU A 263 -15.22 -5.10 -17.88
N GLY A 264 -15.31 -5.33 -16.57
CA GLY A 264 -14.33 -6.08 -15.79
C GLY A 264 -14.04 -5.41 -14.44
N PRO A 265 -13.11 -5.98 -13.63
CA PRO A 265 -12.69 -5.36 -12.38
C PRO A 265 -12.11 -3.96 -12.63
N LEU A 266 -12.67 -2.96 -11.95
CA LEU A 266 -12.27 -1.56 -12.10
C LEU A 266 -11.19 -1.21 -11.07
N PRO A 267 -10.01 -0.71 -11.47
CA PRO A 267 -9.02 -0.19 -10.53
C PRO A 267 -9.58 1.01 -9.75
N VAL A 268 -9.51 0.95 -8.43
CA VAL A 268 -9.98 1.99 -7.51
C VAL A 268 -8.96 2.25 -6.40
N CYS A 269 -9.01 3.45 -5.84
CA CYS A 269 -8.35 3.84 -4.61
C CYS A 269 -9.42 4.24 -3.58
N VAL A 270 -9.43 3.60 -2.43
CA VAL A 270 -10.35 3.89 -1.32
C VAL A 270 -9.56 4.53 -0.19
N SER A 271 -9.96 5.72 0.23
CA SER A 271 -9.30 6.43 1.32
C SER A 271 -10.21 6.77 2.50
N ALA A 272 -9.64 6.66 3.69
CA ALA A 272 -10.20 7.10 4.97
C ALA A 272 -9.21 8.04 5.65
N THR A 273 -9.69 9.16 6.19
CA THR A 273 -8.83 10.17 6.85
C THR A 273 -9.57 10.78 8.04
N PHE A 274 -8.86 10.94 9.15
CA PHE A 274 -9.33 11.54 10.39
C PHE A 274 -8.35 12.62 10.84
N VAL A 275 -8.88 13.75 11.30
CA VAL A 275 -8.08 14.80 11.94
C VAL A 275 -8.33 14.71 13.44
N ASP A 276 -7.27 14.37 14.18
CA ASP A 276 -7.30 14.15 15.63
C ASP A 276 -6.81 15.38 16.41
N GLY A 277 -6.16 16.36 15.76
CA GLY A 277 -5.82 17.65 16.37
C GLY A 277 -4.99 18.58 15.50
N TYR A 278 -4.97 19.87 15.81
CA TYR A 278 -4.10 20.87 15.17
C TYR A 278 -2.88 21.14 16.02
N VAL A 279 -1.69 20.91 15.46
CA VAL A 279 -0.41 21.13 16.14
C VAL A 279 0.10 22.52 15.79
N LEU A 280 0.16 23.38 16.80
CA LEU A 280 0.59 24.77 16.70
C LEU A 280 1.98 24.92 17.34
N SER A 281 2.94 25.36 16.53
CA SER A 281 4.35 25.48 16.87
C SER A 281 4.79 26.96 16.92
N LEU A 282 6.03 27.24 17.29
CA LEU A 282 6.57 28.61 17.36
C LEU A 282 6.63 29.29 15.99
N THR A 283 6.76 28.52 14.91
CA THR A 283 6.79 29.04 13.54
C THR A 283 5.70 28.41 12.68
N PRO A 284 5.06 29.15 11.76
CA PRO A 284 4.08 28.57 10.86
C PRO A 284 4.60 27.40 10.01
N PHE A 285 5.92 27.27 9.85
CA PHE A 285 6.57 26.21 9.07
C PHE A 285 6.49 24.84 9.75
N HIS A 286 6.49 24.80 11.09
CA HIS A 286 6.40 23.56 11.88
C HIS A 286 4.96 23.24 12.31
N ASN A 287 3.98 24.05 11.92
CA ASN A 287 2.57 23.75 12.16
C ASN A 287 2.14 22.50 11.39
N SER A 288 1.29 21.68 12.02
CA SER A 288 0.82 20.43 11.44
C SER A 288 -0.53 20.02 12.01
N CYS A 289 -0.93 18.77 11.79
CA CYS A 289 -2.06 18.14 12.45
C CYS A 289 -1.71 16.74 12.93
N ASN A 290 -2.33 16.30 14.01
CA ASN A 290 -2.43 14.89 14.34
C ASN A 290 -3.53 14.31 13.47
N TYR A 291 -3.25 13.18 12.81
CA TYR A 291 -4.16 12.56 11.86
C TYR A 291 -3.87 11.07 11.74
N ARG A 292 -4.87 10.34 11.28
CA ARG A 292 -4.75 8.95 10.86
C ARG A 292 -5.41 8.78 9.51
N SER A 293 -4.79 8.00 8.63
CA SER A 293 -5.32 7.75 7.30
C SER A 293 -4.99 6.35 6.83
N ALA A 294 -5.87 5.77 6.02
CA ALA A 294 -5.66 4.54 5.29
C ALA A 294 -5.95 4.75 3.81
N ILE A 295 -5.07 4.24 2.95
CA ILE A 295 -5.20 4.27 1.49
C ILE A 295 -5.16 2.82 1.01
N CYS A 296 -6.24 2.37 0.37
CA CYS A 296 -6.35 1.01 -0.20
C CYS A 296 -6.45 1.09 -1.72
N PHE A 297 -5.50 0.48 -2.43
CA PHE A 297 -5.59 0.26 -3.86
C PHE A 297 -6.15 -1.13 -4.13
N GLY A 298 -7.09 -1.24 -5.06
CA GLY A 298 -7.73 -2.50 -5.34
C GLY A 298 -8.59 -2.48 -6.58
N HIS A 299 -9.32 -3.57 -6.77
CA HIS A 299 -10.16 -3.78 -7.95
C HIS A 299 -11.62 -3.99 -7.53
N ALA A 300 -12.49 -3.09 -7.97
CA ALA A 300 -13.93 -3.13 -7.69
C ALA A 300 -14.67 -4.00 -8.71
N THR A 301 -15.51 -4.91 -8.21
CA THR A 301 -16.42 -5.74 -9.02
C THR A 301 -17.85 -5.64 -8.49
N MET A 302 -18.83 -5.73 -9.37
CA MET A 302 -20.24 -5.81 -8.97
C MET A 302 -20.55 -7.17 -8.37
N VAL A 303 -21.13 -7.17 -7.17
CA VAL A 303 -21.63 -8.37 -6.52
C VAL A 303 -22.92 -8.80 -7.21
N GLN A 304 -23.01 -10.07 -7.61
CA GLN A 304 -24.19 -10.63 -8.28
C GLN A 304 -24.94 -11.65 -7.43
N ASP A 305 -24.26 -12.30 -6.48
CA ASP A 305 -24.88 -13.27 -5.59
C ASP A 305 -25.88 -12.58 -4.65
N PRO A 306 -27.18 -12.94 -4.67
CA PRO A 306 -28.17 -12.37 -3.77
C PRO A 306 -27.83 -12.50 -2.28
N GLU A 307 -27.15 -13.57 -1.87
CA GLU A 307 -26.77 -13.77 -0.46
C GLU A 307 -25.63 -12.83 -0.06
N GLU A 308 -24.62 -12.67 -0.92
CA GLU A 308 -23.52 -11.72 -0.71
C GLU A 308 -24.01 -10.26 -0.74
N ILE A 309 -24.97 -9.93 -1.61
CA ILE A 309 -25.62 -8.60 -1.62
C ILE A 309 -26.29 -8.31 -0.27
N LEU A 310 -27.10 -9.24 0.24
CA LEU A 310 -27.79 -9.06 1.52
C LEU A 310 -26.81 -9.00 2.69
N TYR A 311 -25.76 -9.81 2.66
CA TYR A 311 -24.65 -9.75 3.62
C TYR A 311 -24.02 -8.37 3.63
N ALA A 312 -23.61 -7.86 2.47
CA ALA A 312 -22.93 -6.57 2.34
C ALA A 312 -23.83 -5.40 2.75
N LEU A 313 -25.10 -5.38 2.34
CA LEU A 313 -26.03 -4.32 2.73
C LEU A 313 -26.28 -4.29 4.24
N ARG A 314 -26.43 -5.46 4.88
CA ARG A 314 -26.55 -5.57 6.33
C ARG A 314 -25.27 -5.09 7.01
N LEU A 315 -24.11 -5.53 6.51
CA LEU A 315 -22.80 -5.18 7.05
C LEU A 315 -22.56 -3.66 6.98
N ILE A 316 -22.77 -3.02 5.83
CA ILE A 316 -22.57 -1.56 5.68
C ILE A 316 -23.55 -0.77 6.56
N THR A 317 -24.80 -1.22 6.65
CA THR A 317 -25.82 -0.58 7.50
C THR A 317 -25.39 -0.62 8.97
N ASN A 318 -24.97 -1.79 9.45
CA ASN A 318 -24.60 -1.99 10.85
C ASN A 318 -23.20 -1.44 11.19
N ASN A 319 -22.31 -1.31 10.20
CA ASN A 319 -21.06 -0.57 10.37
C ASN A 319 -21.31 0.93 10.59
N SER A 320 -22.29 1.49 9.86
CA SER A 320 -22.65 2.91 10.01
C SER A 320 -23.33 3.19 11.35
N ILE A 321 -24.27 2.33 11.74
CA ILE A 321 -25.00 2.41 13.00
C ILE A 321 -25.25 0.97 13.46
N PRO A 322 -24.63 0.51 14.56
CA PRO A 322 -24.82 -0.84 15.10
C PRO A 322 -26.29 -1.20 15.26
N ASP A 323 -26.62 -2.44 14.90
CA ASP A 323 -27.97 -3.04 14.96
C ASP A 323 -29.08 -2.29 14.19
N ARG A 324 -28.71 -1.34 13.32
CA ARG A 324 -29.68 -0.51 12.60
C ARG A 324 -30.49 -1.30 11.58
N TRP A 325 -29.90 -2.32 10.97
CA TRP A 325 -30.58 -3.20 10.03
C TRP A 325 -31.75 -3.90 10.69
N GLU A 326 -31.53 -4.50 11.86
CA GLU A 326 -32.53 -5.23 12.66
C GLU A 326 -33.61 -4.30 13.21
N ASN A 327 -33.26 -3.05 13.49
CA ASN A 327 -34.16 -2.01 13.97
C ASN A 327 -34.81 -1.19 12.82
N SER A 328 -34.85 -1.75 11.61
CA SER A 328 -35.49 -1.19 10.42
C SER A 328 -36.46 -2.21 9.78
N ARG A 329 -37.21 -1.80 8.74
CA ARG A 329 -38.11 -2.72 8.02
C ARG A 329 -37.29 -3.72 7.20
N VAL A 330 -37.32 -4.98 7.59
CA VAL A 330 -36.66 -6.10 6.90
C VAL A 330 -37.66 -7.20 6.50
N PRO A 331 -37.40 -7.97 5.43
CA PRO A 331 -36.30 -7.82 4.47
C PRO A 331 -36.53 -6.67 3.45
N PRO A 332 -35.49 -6.24 2.74
CA PRO A 332 -35.65 -5.33 1.59
C PRO A 332 -36.63 -5.90 0.56
N THR A 333 -37.37 -5.00 -0.08
CA THR A 333 -38.23 -5.32 -1.22
C THR A 333 -37.38 -5.62 -2.45
N LYS A 334 -37.96 -6.34 -3.41
CA LYS A 334 -37.29 -6.61 -4.70
C LYS A 334 -36.85 -5.33 -5.43
N ALA A 335 -37.66 -4.27 -5.33
CA ALA A 335 -37.37 -2.99 -5.96
C ALA A 335 -36.12 -2.35 -5.35
N GLU A 336 -36.03 -2.31 -4.01
CA GLU A 336 -34.87 -1.77 -3.30
C GLU A 336 -33.57 -2.52 -3.66
N ILE A 337 -33.62 -3.86 -3.68
CA ILE A 337 -32.46 -4.69 -4.07
C ILE A 337 -32.04 -4.38 -5.51
N THR A 338 -32.99 -4.34 -6.46
CA THR A 338 -32.67 -4.13 -7.88
C THR A 338 -32.11 -2.72 -8.16
N SER A 339 -32.54 -1.71 -7.40
CA SER A 339 -32.03 -0.34 -7.54
C SER A 339 -30.66 -0.10 -6.89
N THR A 340 -30.18 -1.05 -6.08
CA THR A 340 -28.95 -0.90 -5.29
C THR A 340 -27.84 -1.74 -5.89
N GLY A 341 -26.74 -1.09 -6.24
CA GLY A 341 -25.50 -1.76 -6.65
C GLY A 341 -24.60 -1.92 -5.43
N VAL A 342 -24.06 -3.13 -5.26
CA VAL A 342 -23.04 -3.45 -4.25
C VAL A 342 -21.74 -3.77 -4.97
N LEU A 343 -20.68 -3.04 -4.66
CA LEU A 343 -19.35 -3.32 -5.19
C LEU A 343 -18.48 -3.95 -4.10
N LYS A 344 -17.74 -4.98 -4.48
CA LYS A 344 -16.69 -5.61 -3.69
C LYS A 344 -15.34 -5.14 -4.23
N VAL A 345 -14.53 -4.53 -3.39
CA VAL A 345 -13.18 -4.10 -3.72
C VAL A 345 -12.20 -5.11 -3.13
N GLN A 346 -11.61 -5.92 -4.00
CA GLN A 346 -10.48 -6.76 -3.62
C GLN A 346 -9.28 -5.86 -3.37
N ILE A 347 -8.79 -5.82 -2.13
CA ILE A 347 -7.62 -5.00 -1.79
C ILE A 347 -6.37 -5.69 -2.35
N GLU A 348 -5.61 -4.95 -3.14
CA GLU A 348 -4.34 -5.39 -3.71
C GLU A 348 -3.18 -4.95 -2.83
N SER A 349 -3.17 -3.66 -2.47
CA SER A 349 -2.21 -3.08 -1.54
C SER A 349 -2.89 -2.02 -0.67
N ALA A 350 -2.36 -1.78 0.51
CA ALA A 350 -2.81 -0.68 1.35
C ALA A 350 -1.65 -0.12 2.18
N SER A 351 -1.83 1.12 2.62
CA SER A 351 -0.94 1.79 3.56
C SER A 351 -1.76 2.54 4.59
N ALA A 352 -1.21 2.67 5.79
CA ALA A 352 -1.73 3.55 6.81
C ALA A 352 -0.63 4.56 7.19
N LYS A 353 -1.06 5.76 7.57
CA LYS A 353 -0.17 6.79 8.11
C LYS A 353 -0.83 7.44 9.31
N THR A 354 -0.05 7.59 10.37
CA THR A 354 -0.48 8.18 11.63
C THR A 354 0.52 9.24 12.05
N ARG A 355 0.03 10.40 12.51
CA ARG A 355 0.83 11.43 13.17
C ARG A 355 0.18 11.76 14.51
N THR A 356 0.94 11.64 15.59
CA THR A 356 0.54 11.95 16.96
C THR A 356 1.61 12.83 17.64
N GLY A 357 1.31 13.31 18.84
CA GLY A 357 2.19 14.12 19.67
C GLY A 357 2.10 15.63 19.45
N GLY A 358 3.04 16.34 20.09
CA GLY A 358 3.11 17.79 20.15
C GLY A 358 3.90 18.46 19.01
N PRO A 359 4.09 19.78 19.11
CA PRO A 359 4.97 20.53 18.21
C PRO A 359 6.44 20.17 18.42
N ASP A 360 7.22 20.18 17.33
CA ASP A 360 8.67 19.97 17.33
C ASP A 360 9.33 21.23 16.76
N ASP A 361 9.75 22.11 17.68
CA ASP A 361 10.30 23.42 17.35
C ASP A 361 11.84 23.43 17.33
N ASP A 362 12.41 24.25 16.45
CA ASP A 362 13.85 24.38 16.33
C ASP A 362 14.50 24.90 17.62
N LYS A 363 15.67 24.35 17.97
CA LYS A 363 16.42 24.74 19.17
C LYS A 363 16.81 26.22 19.22
N SER A 364 16.93 26.89 18.08
CA SER A 364 17.15 28.34 18.03
C SER A 364 15.94 29.11 18.54
N ASP A 365 14.75 28.70 18.09
CA ASP A 365 13.50 29.41 18.34
C ASP A 365 13.06 29.18 19.79
N LEU A 366 13.27 27.98 20.30
CA LEU A 366 13.12 27.65 21.72
C LEU A 366 14.01 28.49 22.66
N ARG A 367 15.12 29.05 22.16
CA ARG A 367 16.04 29.92 22.93
C ARG A 367 15.80 31.40 22.71
N ASP A 368 14.90 31.78 21.80
CA ASP A 368 14.53 33.16 21.59
C ASP A 368 13.37 33.55 22.50
N ASP A 369 13.69 34.22 23.61
CA ASP A 369 12.72 34.74 24.59
C ASP A 369 11.65 35.62 23.92
N GLY A 370 12.01 36.36 22.86
CA GLY A 370 11.08 37.23 22.15
C GLY A 370 9.98 36.48 21.39
N THR A 371 10.29 35.27 20.91
CA THR A 371 9.36 34.41 20.19
C THR A 371 8.58 33.53 21.17
N THR A 372 9.26 32.88 22.12
CA THR A 372 8.64 31.98 23.11
C THR A 372 7.70 32.68 24.08
N SER A 373 7.97 33.93 24.47
CA SER A 373 7.10 34.68 25.39
C SER A 373 5.83 35.26 24.76
N ARG A 374 5.74 35.29 23.42
CA ARG A 374 4.64 35.93 22.68
C ARG A 374 3.83 34.96 21.83
N THR A 375 4.27 33.71 21.71
CA THR A 375 3.66 32.71 20.84
C THR A 375 3.15 31.55 21.69
N TRP A 376 1.86 31.24 21.56
CA TRP A 376 1.29 30.05 22.18
C TRP A 376 1.60 28.81 21.34
N VAL A 377 1.99 27.72 21.99
CA VAL A 377 2.45 26.47 21.38
C VAL A 377 1.72 25.31 22.05
N GLY A 378 1.27 24.34 21.28
CA GLY A 378 0.54 23.18 21.79
C GLY A 378 -0.33 22.54 20.73
N VAL A 379 -1.23 21.66 21.19
CA VAL A 379 -2.18 20.97 20.31
C VAL A 379 -3.60 21.39 20.67
N VAL A 380 -4.42 21.61 19.64
CA VAL A 380 -5.88 21.72 19.78
C VAL A 380 -6.48 20.39 19.32
N PRO A 381 -6.86 19.47 20.23
CA PRO A 381 -7.50 18.21 19.85
C PRO A 381 -8.76 18.45 19.02
N SER A 382 -9.02 17.56 18.07
CA SER A 382 -10.18 17.62 17.18
C SER A 382 -10.79 16.23 17.08
N TYR A 383 -12.10 16.14 17.26
CA TYR A 383 -12.83 14.88 17.11
C TYR A 383 -14.27 15.14 16.66
N GLN A 384 -14.90 14.12 16.07
CA GLN A 384 -16.29 14.19 15.68
C GLN A 384 -17.20 13.89 16.88
N VAL A 385 -18.21 14.74 17.06
CA VAL A 385 -19.29 14.53 18.03
C VAL A 385 -20.61 14.32 17.29
N LEU A 386 -21.27 13.21 17.60
CA LEU A 386 -22.66 12.96 17.24
C LEU A 386 -23.56 13.76 18.20
N GLY A 387 -24.45 14.58 17.61
CA GLY A 387 -25.44 15.33 18.38
C GLY A 387 -26.63 14.49 18.82
N ASP A 388 -27.53 15.10 19.59
CA ASP A 388 -28.76 14.46 20.03
C ASP A 388 -29.65 14.02 18.84
N PRO A 389 -30.22 12.80 18.86
CA PRO A 389 -31.11 12.34 17.80
C PRO A 389 -32.34 13.25 17.65
N VAL A 390 -32.53 13.78 16.43
CA VAL A 390 -33.69 14.61 16.10
C VAL A 390 -34.75 13.76 15.40
N PRO A 391 -35.95 13.59 15.99
CA PRO A 391 -37.00 12.78 15.37
C PRO A 391 -37.59 13.46 14.12
N ALA A 392 -37.85 12.69 13.08
CA ALA A 392 -38.62 13.15 11.93
C ALA A 392 -40.09 13.46 12.32
N GLU A 393 -40.76 14.35 11.58
CA GLU A 393 -42.14 14.77 11.87
C GLU A 393 -43.14 13.59 11.94
N TYR A 394 -42.93 12.55 11.13
CA TYR A 394 -43.79 11.36 11.09
C TYR A 394 -43.38 10.28 12.11
N ASN A 395 -42.32 10.49 12.91
CA ASN A 395 -41.90 9.54 13.92
C ASN A 395 -43.01 9.36 14.97
N ARG A 396 -43.31 8.10 15.30
CA ARG A 396 -44.31 7.73 16.32
C ARG A 396 -43.70 7.03 17.53
N VAL A 397 -42.39 6.81 17.53
CA VAL A 397 -41.69 6.21 18.67
C VAL A 397 -41.39 7.32 19.67
N GLU A 398 -41.96 7.22 20.88
CA GLU A 398 -41.91 8.29 21.89
C GLU A 398 -40.51 8.55 22.44
N ARG A 399 -39.66 7.53 22.49
CA ARG A 399 -38.30 7.61 23.03
C ARG A 399 -37.28 7.18 22.00
N VAL A 400 -36.09 7.79 22.04
CA VAL A 400 -34.93 7.29 21.31
C VAL A 400 -34.66 5.84 21.76
N PRO A 401 -34.57 4.87 20.84
CA PRO A 401 -34.23 3.50 21.20
C PRO A 401 -32.86 3.41 21.89
N GLU A 402 -32.73 2.51 22.85
CA GLU A 402 -31.52 2.32 23.67
C GLU A 402 -30.28 2.08 22.80
N TYR A 403 -30.36 1.17 21.82
CA TYR A 403 -29.24 0.88 20.91
C TYR A 403 -28.69 2.12 20.18
N LEU A 404 -29.54 3.10 19.87
CA LEU A 404 -29.15 4.33 19.20
C LEU A 404 -28.55 5.33 20.18
N ALA A 405 -29.10 5.42 21.39
CA ALA A 405 -28.56 6.28 22.44
C ALA A 405 -27.18 5.82 22.93
N ASP A 406 -27.02 4.52 23.13
CA ASP A 406 -25.75 3.89 23.53
C ASP A 406 -24.69 4.11 22.46
N TRP A 407 -25.01 3.86 21.18
CA TRP A 407 -24.09 4.13 20.08
C TRP A 407 -23.62 5.58 20.01
N VAL A 408 -24.52 6.56 20.20
CA VAL A 408 -24.14 7.99 20.23
C VAL A 408 -23.16 8.27 21.37
N ALA A 409 -23.46 7.76 22.57
CA ALA A 409 -22.61 7.95 23.74
C ALA A 409 -21.22 7.29 23.56
N ASP A 410 -21.20 6.04 23.09
CA ASP A 410 -19.99 5.26 22.89
C ASP A 410 -19.07 5.88 21.85
N ILE A 411 -19.61 6.27 20.69
CA ILE A 411 -18.81 6.90 19.63
C ILE A 411 -18.24 8.24 20.08
N ASN A 412 -19.03 9.06 20.79
CA ASN A 412 -18.54 10.33 21.33
C ASN A 412 -17.38 10.11 22.30
N SER A 413 -17.52 9.16 23.24
CA SER A 413 -16.47 8.82 24.20
C SER A 413 -15.22 8.27 23.51
N LEU A 414 -15.38 7.38 22.53
CA LEU A 414 -14.27 6.80 21.78
C LEU A 414 -13.52 7.84 20.93
N ASN A 415 -14.25 8.74 20.28
CA ASN A 415 -13.68 9.78 19.44
C ASN A 415 -12.91 10.81 20.28
N GLU A 416 -13.47 11.21 21.43
CA GLU A 416 -12.78 12.09 22.38
C GLU A 416 -11.49 11.43 22.89
N GLN A 417 -11.57 10.17 23.34
CA GLN A 417 -10.39 9.45 23.85
C GLN A 417 -9.29 9.34 22.79
N LYS A 418 -9.63 8.97 21.54
CA LYS A 418 -8.65 8.89 20.44
C LYS A 418 -7.94 10.22 20.18
N ALA A 419 -8.66 11.34 20.23
CA ALA A 419 -8.07 12.66 20.03
C ALA A 419 -7.17 13.09 21.20
N VAL A 420 -7.53 12.72 22.44
CA VAL A 420 -6.69 12.96 23.62
C VAL A 420 -5.43 12.11 23.58
N ASP A 421 -5.56 10.80 23.31
CA ASP A 421 -4.42 9.87 23.20
C ASP A 421 -3.44 10.33 22.13
N ALA A 422 -3.95 10.82 21.00
CA ALA A 422 -3.12 11.35 19.92
C ALA A 422 -2.28 12.57 20.33
N VAL A 423 -2.60 13.28 21.42
CA VAL A 423 -1.78 14.36 21.98
C VAL A 423 -0.75 13.83 22.97
N ASP A 424 -1.13 12.85 23.78
CA ASP A 424 -0.32 12.32 24.89
C ASP A 424 0.77 11.34 24.43
N GLU A 425 0.65 10.73 23.24
CA GLU A 425 1.69 9.90 22.65
C GLU A 425 2.94 10.73 22.30
N GLU A 426 4.11 10.32 22.80
CA GLU A 426 5.40 10.86 22.33
C GLU A 426 5.55 10.52 20.84
N GLY A 427 5.51 11.55 19.98
CA GLY A 427 5.39 11.41 18.53
C GLY A 427 6.35 10.37 17.92
N GLY A 428 5.81 9.19 17.63
CA GLY A 428 6.47 8.17 16.82
C GLY A 428 6.34 8.55 15.36
N GLY A 429 7.34 9.23 14.80
CA GLY A 429 7.40 9.43 13.35
C GLY A 429 7.56 8.09 12.64
N SER A 430 6.52 7.64 11.93
CA SER A 430 6.59 6.59 10.92
C SER A 430 6.91 7.16 9.55
#